data_AF-A0A937A8U5-F1
#
_entry.id   AF-A0A937A8U5-F1
#
_cell.length_a   1.000
_cell.length_b   1.000
_cell.length_c   1.000
_cell.angle_alpha   90.00
_cell.angle_beta   90.00
_cell.angle_gamma   90.00
#
_symmetry.space_group_name_H-M   'P 1'
#
loop_
_entity.id
_entity.type
_entity.pdbx_description
1 polymer ?
#
loop_
_entity_poly.entity_id
_entity_poly.type
_entity_poly.pdbx_seq_one_letter_code
_entity_poly.pdbx_strand_id
1 'polypeptide(L)'
;MNRTELRPYAPAELEAMEARLALRMTARLTERAAALPQDVSERLRFAREQALQRAQAARAASSATTSASAAVDNGGSTLTLGNPQDGRPGWWVQIAAWMPLLVLVGGLVLIQRIHTQNQIAAAAEIDASILADDLPPAAYSDPGFVEFLKTPRD
;
A
#
# COMPACT_ATOMS: atom_id res chain seq x y z
N MET A 1 -37.15 0.65 -25.51
CA MET A 1 -35.69 0.77 -25.24
C MET A 1 -35.30 2.24 -25.25
N ASN A 2 -35.12 2.87 -24.09
CA ASN A 2 -34.46 4.18 -24.01
C ASN A 2 -32.97 3.96 -23.81
N ARG A 3 -32.20 4.18 -24.87
CA ARG A 3 -30.73 4.16 -24.85
C ARG A 3 -30.29 5.49 -24.24
N THR A 4 -29.77 5.48 -23.01
CA THR A 4 -29.16 6.65 -22.39
C THR A 4 -27.95 7.06 -23.21
N GLU A 5 -28.09 8.15 -23.97
CA GLU A 5 -27.01 8.84 -24.67
C GLU A 5 -26.00 9.34 -23.62
N LEU A 6 -24.85 8.66 -23.50
CA LEU A 6 -23.75 9.12 -22.68
C LEU A 6 -23.14 10.35 -23.35
N ARG A 7 -23.49 11.54 -22.86
CA ARG A 7 -22.96 12.80 -23.37
C ARG A 7 -21.45 12.85 -23.06
N PRO A 8 -20.57 12.94 -24.08
CA PRO A 8 -19.14 13.01 -23.83
C PRO A 8 -18.82 14.34 -23.13
N TYR A 9 -18.37 14.24 -21.88
CA TYR A 9 -17.88 15.39 -21.10
C TYR A 9 -16.63 15.96 -21.78
N ALA A 10 -16.52 17.29 -21.86
CA ALA A 10 -15.31 17.94 -22.35
C ALA A 10 -14.13 17.63 -21.39
N PRO A 11 -12.91 17.39 -21.90
CA PRO A 11 -11.78 17.00 -21.05
C PRO A 11 -11.49 17.99 -19.93
N ALA A 12 -11.70 19.29 -20.17
CA ALA A 12 -11.52 20.34 -19.17
C ALA A 12 -12.54 20.27 -18.00
N GLU A 13 -13.77 19.82 -18.27
CA GLU A 13 -14.79 19.66 -17.22
C GLU A 13 -14.50 18.43 -16.36
N LEU A 14 -13.99 17.36 -16.97
CA LEU A 14 -13.50 16.18 -16.25
C LEU A 14 -12.33 16.55 -15.33
N GLU A 15 -11.33 17.28 -15.84
CA GLU A 15 -10.18 17.74 -15.07
C GLU A 15 -10.60 18.63 -13.89
N ALA A 16 -11.57 19.53 -14.09
CA ALA A 16 -12.11 20.36 -13.02
C ALA A 16 -12.85 19.55 -11.94
N MET A 17 -13.55 18.48 -12.33
CA MET A 17 -14.21 17.56 -11.39
C MET A 17 -13.17 16.75 -10.59
N GLU A 18 -12.16 16.21 -11.26
CA GLU A 18 -11.06 15.47 -10.64
C GLU A 18 -10.27 16.35 -9.67
N ALA A 19 -9.93 17.59 -10.05
CA ALA A 19 -9.21 18.53 -9.20
C ALA A 19 -9.99 18.85 -7.92
N ARG A 20 -11.32 19.02 -8.00
CA ARG A 20 -12.18 19.26 -6.83
C ARG A 20 -12.24 18.04 -5.91
N LEU A 21 -12.27 16.84 -6.48
CA LEU A 21 -12.24 15.60 -5.72
C LEU A 21 -10.88 15.41 -5.03
N ALA A 22 -9.79 15.61 -5.76
CA ALA A 22 -8.44 15.56 -5.21
C ALA A 22 -8.27 16.55 -4.06
N LEU A 23 -8.74 17.79 -4.22
CA LEU A 23 -8.69 18.81 -3.17
C LEU A 23 -9.47 18.40 -1.92
N ARG A 24 -10.66 17.80 -2.07
CA ARG A 24 -11.46 17.33 -0.93
C ARG A 24 -10.79 16.15 -0.22
N MET A 25 -10.24 15.21 -0.98
CA MET A 25 -9.52 14.07 -0.42
C MET A 25 -8.28 14.50 0.34
N THR A 26 -7.45 15.37 -0.24
CA THR A 26 -6.25 15.88 0.43
C THR A 26 -6.61 16.68 1.67
N ALA A 27 -7.61 17.56 1.62
CA ALA A 27 -8.06 18.30 2.79
C ALA A 27 -8.49 17.38 3.94
N ARG A 28 -9.28 16.32 3.66
CA ARG A 28 -9.69 15.34 4.67
C ARG A 28 -8.53 14.52 5.21
N LEU A 29 -7.59 14.12 4.35
CA LEU A 29 -6.39 13.41 4.79
C LEU A 29 -5.51 14.30 5.66
N THR A 30 -5.35 15.58 5.34
CA THR A 30 -4.59 16.54 6.14
C THR A 30 -5.25 16.79 7.49
N GLU A 31 -6.57 16.97 7.53
CA GLU A 31 -7.33 17.13 8.77
C GLU A 31 -7.16 15.91 9.68
N ARG A 32 -7.31 14.70 9.13
CA ARG A 32 -7.09 13.46 9.87
C ARG A 32 -5.64 13.29 10.29
N ALA A 33 -4.68 13.69 9.45
CA ALA A 33 -3.26 13.64 9.75
C ALA A 33 -2.88 14.55 10.93
N ALA A 34 -3.52 15.73 11.03
CA ALA A 34 -3.32 16.67 12.13
C ALA A 34 -3.93 16.18 13.46
N ALA A 35 -4.96 15.33 13.40
CA ALA A 35 -5.61 14.74 14.56
C ALA A 35 -4.90 13.47 15.09
N LEU A 36 -3.73 13.09 14.55
CA LEU A 36 -3.01 11.93 15.06
C LEU A 36 -2.53 12.16 16.51
N PRO A 37 -2.63 11.13 17.36
CA PRO A 37 -1.99 11.11 18.67
C PRO A 37 -0.48 11.39 18.60
N GLN A 38 0.03 12.08 19.63
CA GLN A 38 1.42 12.54 19.67
C GLN A 38 2.43 11.37 19.60
N ASP A 39 2.15 10.25 20.27
CA ASP A 39 2.97 9.04 20.27
C ASP A 39 3.17 8.48 18.84
N VAL A 40 2.12 8.46 18.02
CA VAL A 40 2.20 7.98 16.63
C VAL A 40 3.02 8.94 15.77
N SER A 41 2.83 10.25 15.94
CA SER A 41 3.60 11.26 15.21
C SER A 41 5.09 11.20 15.54
N GLU A 42 5.45 10.97 16.81
CA GLU A 42 6.84 10.81 17.25
C GLU A 42 7.47 9.56 16.65
N ARG A 43 6.76 8.41 16.69
CA ARG A 43 7.23 7.17 16.09
C ARG A 43 7.44 7.31 14.58
N LEU A 44 6.53 7.99 13.89
CA LEU A 44 6.67 8.29 12.46
C LEU A 44 7.86 9.21 12.20
N ARG A 45 8.11 10.21 13.04
CA ARG A 45 9.27 11.09 12.95
C ARG A 45 10.57 10.29 13.07
N PHE A 46 10.70 9.44 14.09
CA PHE A 46 11.87 8.57 14.26
C PHE A 46 12.06 7.63 13.07
N ALA A 47 10.97 6.99 12.59
CA ALA A 47 11.04 6.12 11.42
C ALA A 47 11.49 6.88 10.16
N ARG A 48 11.02 8.11 9.96
CA ARG A 48 11.43 8.98 8.84
C ARG A 48 12.90 9.35 8.92
N GLU A 49 13.38 9.78 10.09
CA GLU A 49 14.79 10.10 10.30
C GLU A 49 15.68 8.90 10.02
N GLN A 50 15.29 7.71 10.51
CA GLN A 50 16.01 6.46 10.26
C GLN A 50 16.02 6.10 8.77
N ALA A 51 14.89 6.26 8.06
CA ALA A 51 14.80 6.01 6.63
C ALA A 51 15.67 7.00 5.83
N LEU A 52 15.69 8.28 6.21
CA LEU A 52 16.52 9.29 5.57
C LEU A 52 18.02 9.03 5.77
N GLN A 53 18.43 8.58 6.96
CA GLN A 53 19.81 8.17 7.21
C GLN A 53 20.21 6.98 6.34
N ARG A 54 19.36 5.94 6.25
CA ARG A 54 19.59 4.80 5.35
C ARG A 54 19.66 5.23 3.88
N ALA A 55 18.76 6.11 3.44
CA ALA A 55 18.74 6.62 2.07
C ALA A 55 19.96 7.49 1.74
N GLN A 56 20.50 8.23 2.71
CA GLN A 56 21.75 8.99 2.56
C GLN A 56 22.96 8.05 2.47
N ALA A 57 23.04 7.04 3.35
CA ALA A 57 24.10 6.03 3.29
C ALA A 57 24.09 5.26 1.95
N ALA A 58 22.90 4.89 1.46
CA ALA A 58 22.75 4.24 0.16
C ALA A 58 23.18 5.14 -1.00
N ARG A 59 22.82 6.44 -0.97
CA ARG A 59 23.29 7.40 -1.97
C ARG A 59 24.81 7.59 -1.94
N ALA A 60 25.39 7.74 -0.75
CA ALA A 60 26.84 7.86 -0.59
C ALA A 60 27.58 6.61 -1.12
N ALA A 61 27.06 5.42 -0.85
CA ALA A 61 27.59 4.17 -1.40
C ALA A 61 27.49 4.13 -2.94
N SER A 62 26.35 4.55 -3.52
CA SER A 62 26.19 4.60 -4.97
C SER A 62 27.12 5.62 -5.64
N SER A 63 27.33 6.79 -5.03
CA SER A 63 28.29 7.79 -5.53
C SER A 63 29.73 7.30 -5.45
N ALA A 64 30.10 6.55 -4.41
CA ALA A 64 31.42 5.92 -4.31
C ALA A 64 31.65 4.87 -5.41
N THR A 65 30.63 4.08 -5.75
CA THR A 65 30.69 3.12 -6.88
C THR A 65 30.80 3.84 -8.23
N THR A 66 30.10 4.97 -8.43
CA THR A 66 30.21 5.75 -9.67
C THR A 66 31.58 6.42 -9.83
N SER A 67 32.19 6.92 -8.75
CA SER A 67 33.56 7.47 -8.78
C SER A 67 34.62 6.41 -9.10
N ALA A 68 34.44 5.16 -8.64
CA ALA A 68 35.28 4.04 -9.05
C ALA A 68 35.10 3.64 -10.52
N SER A 69 33.95 3.99 -11.11
CA SER A 69 33.61 3.72 -12.52
C SER A 69 34.01 4.86 -13.46
N ALA A 70 34.39 6.03 -12.94
CA ALA A 70 34.81 7.20 -13.73
C ALA A 70 36.32 7.21 -14.04
N ALA A 71 37.07 6.19 -13.59
CA ALA A 71 38.37 5.86 -14.12
C ALA A 71 38.22 4.94 -15.36
N VAL A 72 37.41 5.37 -16.34
CA VAL A 72 37.52 4.84 -17.70
C VAL A 72 38.71 5.53 -18.33
N ASP A 73 39.89 5.01 -18.00
CA ASP A 73 41.06 5.23 -18.82
C ASP A 73 40.76 4.57 -20.17
N ASN A 74 40.94 5.34 -21.25
CA ASN A 74 40.53 4.99 -22.59
C ASN A 74 41.55 4.00 -23.19
N GLY A 75 41.66 2.83 -22.57
CA GLY A 75 42.73 1.87 -22.80
C GLY A 75 42.35 0.49 -22.27
N GLY A 76 41.42 -0.17 -22.96
CA GLY A 76 41.22 -1.63 -22.92
C GLY A 76 41.37 -2.31 -21.57
N SER A 77 40.48 -2.03 -20.61
CA SER A 77 40.37 -2.84 -19.39
C SER A 77 39.04 -3.58 -19.39
N THR A 78 39.12 -4.88 -19.64
CA THR A 78 38.03 -5.82 -19.51
C THR A 78 37.63 -5.90 -18.04
N LEU A 79 36.33 -5.77 -17.74
CA LEU A 79 35.78 -5.98 -16.41
C LEU A 79 35.90 -7.46 -16.02
N THR A 80 37.06 -7.88 -15.55
CA THR A 80 37.29 -9.23 -15.02
C THR A 80 36.94 -9.24 -13.53
N LEU A 81 35.69 -9.58 -13.23
CA LEU A 81 35.27 -10.02 -11.90
C LEU A 81 35.91 -11.39 -11.61
N GLY A 82 37.15 -11.38 -11.13
CA GLY A 82 37.83 -12.59 -10.67
C GLY A 82 39.31 -12.56 -11.01
N ASN A 83 40.12 -12.05 -10.09
CA ASN A 83 41.55 -12.31 -10.10
C ASN A 83 41.78 -13.81 -9.80
N PRO A 84 42.34 -14.62 -10.73
CA PRO A 84 42.62 -16.03 -10.48
C PRO A 84 43.92 -16.28 -9.70
N GLN A 85 44.64 -15.22 -9.29
CA GLN A 85 46.02 -15.37 -8.84
C GLN A 85 46.21 -15.97 -7.43
N ASP A 86 45.18 -15.98 -6.58
CA ASP A 86 45.29 -16.53 -5.22
C ASP A 86 44.37 -17.74 -5.05
N GLY A 87 44.99 -18.93 -5.05
CA GLY A 87 44.28 -20.20 -4.95
C GLY A 87 43.48 -20.32 -3.64
N ARG A 88 42.15 -20.15 -3.72
CA ARG A 88 41.04 -20.82 -2.98
C ARG A 88 39.78 -19.92 -2.91
N PRO A 89 38.56 -20.49 -2.95
CA PRO A 89 38.04 -21.23 -4.08
C PRO A 89 36.77 -20.53 -4.61
N GLY A 90 36.55 -20.59 -5.93
CA GLY A 90 35.44 -19.91 -6.62
C GLY A 90 34.02 -20.22 -6.09
N TRP A 91 33.84 -21.24 -5.26
CA TRP A 91 32.57 -21.55 -4.62
C TRP A 91 32.05 -20.44 -3.68
N TRP A 92 32.92 -19.70 -2.98
CA TRP A 92 32.50 -18.57 -2.13
C TRP A 92 31.99 -17.40 -2.99
N VAL A 93 32.65 -17.15 -4.14
CA VAL A 93 32.21 -16.14 -5.12
C VAL A 93 30.88 -16.57 -5.73
N GLN A 94 30.71 -17.86 -5.99
CA GLN A 94 29.46 -18.41 -6.51
C GLN A 94 28.32 -18.29 -5.48
N ILE A 95 28.56 -18.45 -4.18
CA ILE A 95 27.55 -18.18 -3.13
C ILE A 95 27.26 -16.68 -3.02
N ALA A 96 28.29 -15.83 -3.11
CA ALA A 96 28.15 -14.38 -3.06
C ALA A 96 27.32 -13.82 -4.24
N ALA A 97 27.38 -14.47 -5.41
CA ALA A 97 26.56 -14.10 -6.56
C ALA A 97 25.05 -14.31 -6.33
N TRP A 98 24.65 -15.24 -5.45
CA TRP A 98 23.25 -15.54 -5.16
C TRP A 98 22.68 -14.73 -3.98
N MET A 99 23.55 -14.13 -3.15
CA MET A 99 23.15 -13.24 -2.04
C MET A 99 22.14 -12.16 -2.42
N PRO A 100 22.34 -11.34 -3.47
CA PRO A 100 21.38 -10.28 -3.81
C PRO A 100 20.01 -10.84 -4.22
N LEU A 101 19.97 -12.01 -4.86
CA LEU A 101 18.72 -12.68 -5.24
C LEU A 101 17.97 -13.20 -4.00
N LEU A 102 18.69 -13.79 -3.04
CA LEU A 102 18.11 -14.23 -1.76
C LEU A 102 17.57 -13.05 -0.93
N VAL A 103 18.32 -11.93 -0.87
CA VAL A 103 17.87 -10.72 -0.18
C VAL A 103 16.60 -10.16 -0.83
N LEU A 104 16.52 -10.15 -2.17
CA LEU A 104 15.33 -9.71 -2.89
C LEU A 104 14.10 -10.57 -2.56
N VAL A 105 14.24 -11.90 -2.66
CA VAL A 105 13.16 -12.84 -2.36
C VAL A 105 12.75 -12.72 -0.88
N GLY A 106 13.71 -12.65 0.03
CA GLY A 106 13.45 -12.45 1.46
C GLY A 106 12.72 -11.13 1.74
N GLY A 107 13.15 -10.04 1.11
CA GLY A 107 12.49 -8.73 1.20
C GLY A 107 11.05 -8.77 0.69
N LEU A 108 10.81 -9.43 -0.45
CA LEU A 108 9.47 -9.59 -1.03
C LEU A 108 8.53 -10.39 -0.12
N VAL A 109 9.01 -11.50 0.46
CA VAL A 109 8.24 -12.31 1.41
C VAL A 109 7.93 -11.54 2.69
N LEU A 110 8.90 -10.77 3.20
CA LEU A 110 8.72 -9.95 4.41
C LEU A 110 7.63 -8.87 4.21
N ILE A 111 7.61 -8.22 3.04
CA ILE A 111 6.57 -7.24 2.66
C ILE A 111 5.21 -7.92 2.55
N GLN A 112 5.14 -9.10 1.93
CA GLN A 112 3.89 -9.84 1.78
C GLN A 112 3.28 -10.21 3.16
N ARG A 113 4.09 -10.65 4.11
CA ARG A 113 3.66 -11.00 5.48
C ARG A 113 2.98 -9.83 6.19
N ILE A 114 3.47 -8.61 5.97
CA ILE A 114 2.90 -7.38 6.55
C ILE A 114 1.50 -7.09 5.96
N HIS A 115 1.22 -7.59 4.76
CA HIS A 115 -0.08 -7.39 4.10
C HIS A 115 -1.15 -8.44 4.49
N THR A 116 -0.77 -9.55 5.13
CA THR A 116 -1.68 -10.67 5.43
C THR A 116 -2.58 -10.43 6.66
N GLN A 117 -2.41 -9.35 7.43
CA GLN A 117 -3.23 -9.11 8.65
C GLN A 117 -4.37 -8.09 8.49
N ASN A 118 -4.52 -7.41 7.35
CA ASN A 118 -5.53 -6.35 7.20
C ASN A 118 -6.80 -6.73 6.42
N GLN A 119 -6.99 -8.01 6.06
CA GLN A 119 -8.17 -8.44 5.28
C GLN A 119 -9.24 -9.21 6.07
N ILE A 120 -9.18 -9.31 7.41
CA ILE A 120 -10.20 -10.04 8.18
C ILE A 120 -11.00 -9.17 9.16
N ALA A 121 -10.60 -7.93 9.46
CA ALA A 121 -11.33 -7.08 10.41
C ALA A 121 -12.37 -6.13 9.78
N ALA A 122 -12.35 -5.89 8.47
CA ALA A 122 -13.23 -4.89 7.83
C ALA A 122 -14.52 -5.44 7.20
N ALA A 123 -14.64 -6.77 7.06
CA ALA A 123 -15.84 -7.40 6.48
C ALA A 123 -16.88 -7.81 7.54
N ALA A 124 -16.50 -7.91 8.81
CA ALA A 124 -17.40 -8.34 9.89
C ALA A 124 -18.28 -7.21 10.45
N GLU A 125 -17.82 -5.96 10.42
CA GLU A 125 -18.56 -4.81 10.98
C GLU A 125 -19.84 -4.51 10.17
N ILE A 126 -19.80 -4.72 8.85
CA ILE A 126 -20.93 -4.42 7.97
C ILE A 126 -22.02 -5.51 8.08
N ASP A 127 -21.64 -6.79 8.15
CA ASP A 127 -22.60 -7.89 8.29
C ASP A 127 -23.22 -7.92 9.70
N ALA A 128 -22.46 -7.54 10.74
CA ALA A 128 -22.99 -7.38 12.09
C ALA A 128 -24.02 -6.25 12.20
N SER A 129 -23.86 -5.15 11.46
CA SER A 129 -24.87 -4.08 11.42
C SER A 129 -26.12 -4.43 10.59
N ILE A 130 -26.02 -5.40 9.66
CA ILE A 130 -27.18 -5.96 8.96
C ILE A 130 -27.89 -7.04 9.80
N LEU A 131 -27.16 -7.85 10.57
CA LEU A 131 -27.75 -8.87 11.46
C LEU A 131 -28.20 -8.33 12.83
N ALA A 132 -27.68 -7.17 13.27
CA ALA A 132 -28.04 -6.53 14.54
C ALA A 132 -28.92 -5.28 14.37
N ASP A 133 -29.52 -5.07 13.19
CA ASP A 133 -30.65 -4.15 13.08
C ASP A 133 -31.84 -4.78 13.83
N ASP A 134 -31.90 -4.47 15.12
CA ASP A 134 -33.04 -4.74 15.98
C ASP A 134 -34.23 -3.98 15.40
N LEU A 135 -35.06 -4.69 14.64
CA LEU A 135 -36.35 -4.20 14.19
C LEU A 135 -37.09 -3.65 15.43
N PRO A 136 -37.38 -2.33 15.49
CA PRO A 136 -37.98 -1.75 16.67
C PRO A 136 -39.28 -2.49 16.99
N PRO A 137 -39.57 -2.83 18.26
CA PRO A 137 -40.74 -3.63 18.64
C PRO A 137 -42.09 -3.02 18.20
N ALA A 138 -42.09 -1.76 17.75
CA ALA A 138 -43.22 -1.11 17.08
C ALA A 138 -43.62 -1.77 15.74
N ALA A 139 -42.72 -2.48 15.05
CA ALA A 139 -43.03 -3.17 13.79
C ALA A 139 -44.00 -4.36 13.98
N TYR A 140 -43.99 -4.98 15.16
CA TYR A 140 -44.96 -6.03 15.53
C TYR A 140 -46.35 -5.48 15.89
N SER A 141 -46.49 -4.15 15.98
CA SER A 141 -47.73 -3.47 16.39
C SER A 141 -48.50 -2.87 15.22
N ASP A 142 -48.09 -3.14 13.97
CA ASP A 142 -48.76 -2.58 12.79
C ASP A 142 -50.22 -3.08 12.73
N PRO A 143 -51.22 -2.17 12.62
CA PRO A 143 -52.63 -2.52 12.48
C PRO A 143 -52.92 -3.63 11.45
N GLY A 144 -52.12 -3.72 10.38
CA GLY A 144 -52.27 -4.73 9.33
C GLY A 144 -52.05 -6.17 9.80
N PHE A 145 -51.13 -6.41 10.75
CA PHE A 145 -50.87 -7.77 11.27
C PHE A 145 -52.03 -8.25 12.17
N VAL A 146 -52.68 -7.31 12.87
CA VAL A 146 -53.88 -7.60 13.66
C VAL A 146 -55.06 -7.98 12.77
N GLU A 147 -55.15 -7.43 11.57
CA GLU A 147 -56.19 -7.77 10.58
C GLU A 147 -55.96 -9.15 9.96
N PHE A 148 -54.70 -9.54 9.73
CA PHE A 148 -54.35 -10.92 9.33
C PHE A 148 -54.76 -11.95 10.39
N LEU A 149 -54.55 -11.67 11.69
CA LEU A 149 -54.99 -12.56 12.78
C LEU A 149 -56.52 -12.60 12.95
N LYS A 150 -57.22 -11.53 12.55
CA LYS A 150 -58.68 -11.43 12.61
C LYS A 150 -59.41 -12.07 11.45
N THR A 151 -58.69 -12.53 10.43
CA THR A 151 -59.29 -13.30 9.34
C THR A 151 -58.97 -14.77 9.57
N PRO A 152 -59.72 -15.48 10.45
CA PRO A 152 -59.71 -16.94 10.39
C PRO A 152 -60.17 -17.31 8.98
N ARG A 153 -59.27 -17.90 8.21
CA ARG A 153 -59.64 -18.61 6.99
C ARG A 153 -60.56 -19.74 7.41
N ASP A 154 -61.86 -19.57 7.17
CA ASP A 154 -62.74 -20.71 6.88
C ASP A 154 -62.38 -21.30 5.50
#